data_AF-A0A9D2TIR7-F1
#
_entry.id   AF-A0A9D2TIR7-F1
#
_cell.length_a   1.000
_cell.length_b   1.000
_cell.length_c   1.000
_cell.angle_alpha   90.00
_cell.angle_beta   90.00
_cell.angle_gamma   90.00
#
_symmetry.space_group_name_H-M   'P 1'
#
loop_
_entity.id
_entity.type
_entity.pdbx_description
1 polymer ?
#
loop_
_entity_poly.entity_id
_entity_poly.type
_entity_poly.pdbx_seq_one_letter_code
_entity_poly.pdbx_strand_id
1 'polypeptide(L)'
;MSRRRDRTAPLHERLEALERALAALDGIAPGPAVDSTRELLARIDHRRALSAEHTVIGLFGATGSGKSSLLNALVGRDIARAAVRRPTTSAPLAAVLGDAGS
;
A
#
# COMPACT_ATOMS: atom_id res chain seq x y z
N MET A 1 -25.09 -24.50 11.84
CA MET A 1 -25.32 -23.54 10.74
C MET A 1 -24.06 -22.70 10.57
N SER A 2 -23.29 -22.95 9.50
CA SER A 2 -21.97 -22.34 9.29
C SER A 2 -22.13 -20.93 8.70
N ARG A 3 -21.57 -19.91 9.37
CA ARG A 3 -21.48 -18.54 8.85
C ARG A 3 -20.63 -18.56 7.59
N ARG A 4 -21.26 -18.33 6.44
CA ARG A 4 -20.61 -18.12 5.13
C ARG A 4 -19.64 -16.95 5.31
N ARG A 5 -18.35 -17.25 5.52
CA ARG A 5 -17.29 -16.24 5.40
C ARG A 5 -17.40 -15.70 3.99
N ASP A 6 -17.80 -14.44 3.88
CA ASP A 6 -17.80 -13.71 2.62
C ASP A 6 -16.35 -13.65 2.14
N ARG A 7 -16.00 -14.62 1.29
CA ARG A 7 -14.65 -14.79 0.79
C ARG A 7 -14.57 -13.91 -0.44
N THR A 8 -14.62 -12.59 -0.20
CA THR A 8 -14.49 -11.58 -1.24
C THR A 8 -13.22 -11.91 -2.03
N ALA A 9 -13.33 -11.98 -3.36
CA ALA A 9 -12.20 -12.29 -4.22
C ALA A 9 -11.00 -11.38 -3.89
N PRO A 10 -9.77 -11.90 -3.99
CA PRO A 10 -8.55 -11.09 -3.85
C PRO A 10 -8.66 -9.79 -4.63
N LEU A 11 -8.05 -8.72 -4.11
CA LEU A 11 -8.17 -7.38 -4.70
C LEU A 11 -7.76 -7.37 -6.19
N HIS A 12 -6.72 -8.10 -6.57
CA HIS A 12 -6.30 -8.16 -7.98
C HIS A 12 -7.40 -8.73 -8.89
N GLU A 13 -8.07 -9.82 -8.46
CA GLU A 13 -9.15 -10.44 -9.25
C GLU A 13 -10.34 -9.49 -9.42
N ARG A 14 -10.61 -8.67 -8.40
CA ARG A 14 -11.68 -7.67 -8.45
C ARG A 14 -11.34 -6.52 -9.40
N LEU A 15 -10.08 -6.10 -9.43
CA LEU A 15 -9.60 -5.06 -10.34
C LEU A 15 -9.64 -5.56 -11.78
N GLU A 16 -9.15 -6.78 -12.05
CA GLU A 16 -9.24 -7.43 -13.36
C GLU A 16 -10.70 -7.62 -13.82
N ALA A 17 -11.60 -7.96 -12.89
CA ALA A 17 -13.02 -8.05 -13.20
C ALA A 17 -13.63 -6.68 -13.55
N LEU A 18 -13.21 -5.60 -12.87
CA LEU A 18 -13.67 -4.25 -13.11
C LEU A 18 -13.15 -3.70 -14.46
N GLU A 19 -11.90 -3.97 -14.81
CA GLU A 19 -11.31 -3.63 -16.12
C GLU A 19 -12.08 -4.30 -17.26
N ARG A 20 -12.35 -5.62 -17.12
CA ARG A 20 -13.15 -6.35 -18.11
C ARG A 20 -14.58 -5.81 -18.22
N ALA A 21 -15.19 -5.45 -17.10
CA ALA A 21 -16.53 -4.86 -17.09
C ALA A 21 -16.54 -3.51 -17.80
N LEU A 22 -15.54 -2.64 -17.58
CA LEU A 22 -15.45 -1.37 -18.29
C LEU A 22 -15.25 -1.54 -19.80
N ALA A 23 -14.39 -2.48 -20.21
CA ALA A 23 -14.19 -2.77 -21.63
C ALA A 23 -15.50 -3.25 -22.29
N ALA A 24 -16.32 -4.03 -21.57
CA ALA A 24 -17.61 -4.51 -22.07
C ALA A 24 -18.71 -3.43 -22.08
N LEU A 25 -18.57 -2.39 -21.26
CA LEU A 25 -19.56 -1.31 -21.11
C LEU A 25 -19.21 -0.07 -21.93
N ASP A 26 -18.06 -0.06 -22.61
CA ASP A 26 -17.63 1.05 -23.44
C ASP A 26 -18.64 1.33 -24.57
N GLY A 27 -19.08 2.58 -24.67
CA GLY A 27 -20.14 2.97 -25.61
C GLY A 27 -21.57 2.48 -25.28
N ILE A 28 -21.78 1.76 -24.18
CA ILE A 28 -23.10 1.23 -23.76
C ILE A 28 -23.59 1.89 -22.46
N ALA A 29 -22.70 2.02 -21.46
CA ALA A 29 -23.04 2.56 -20.15
C ALA A 29 -22.96 4.09 -20.10
N PRO A 30 -23.59 4.75 -19.09
CA PRO A 30 -23.46 6.18 -18.91
C PRO A 30 -22.00 6.61 -18.76
N GLY A 31 -21.55 7.53 -19.63
CA GLY A 31 -20.19 8.06 -19.63
C GLY A 31 -19.64 8.43 -18.24
N PRO A 32 -20.38 9.17 -17.39
CA PRO A 32 -19.87 9.57 -16.07
C PRO A 32 -19.48 8.41 -15.15
N ALA A 33 -20.19 7.28 -15.22
CA ALA A 33 -19.88 6.10 -14.40
C ALA A 33 -18.65 5.36 -14.94
N VAL A 34 -18.51 5.28 -16.26
CA VAL A 34 -17.36 4.66 -16.93
C VAL A 34 -16.10 5.50 -16.68
N ASP A 35 -16.20 6.82 -16.84
CA ASP A 35 -15.09 7.76 -16.66
C ASP A 35 -14.57 7.78 -15.22
N SER A 36 -15.47 7.91 -14.24
CA SER A 36 -15.09 7.88 -12.82
C SER A 36 -14.44 6.56 -12.39
N THR A 37 -14.89 5.44 -12.96
CA THR A 37 -14.28 4.13 -12.70
C THR A 37 -12.92 4.00 -13.37
N ARG A 38 -12.76 4.54 -14.59
CA ARG A 38 -11.47 4.59 -15.30
C ARG A 38 -10.44 5.42 -14.54
N GLU A 39 -10.83 6.58 -14.01
CA GLU A 39 -9.99 7.41 -13.15
C GLU A 39 -9.56 6.68 -11.88
N LEU A 40 -10.48 5.94 -11.26
CA LEU A 40 -10.19 5.15 -10.06
C LEU A 40 -9.17 4.04 -10.35
N LEU A 41 -9.33 3.30 -11.45
CA LEU A 41 -8.37 2.28 -11.86
C LEU A 41 -6.98 2.88 -12.15
N ALA A 42 -6.92 4.00 -12.88
CA ALA A 42 -5.66 4.69 -13.15
C ALA A 42 -4.91 5.10 -11.87
N ARG A 43 -5.64 5.57 -10.84
CA ARG A 43 -5.05 5.89 -9.53
C ARG A 43 -4.53 4.66 -8.80
N ILE A 44 -5.26 3.54 -8.90
CA ILE A 44 -4.86 2.27 -8.29
C ILE A 44 -3.62 1.73 -8.98
N ASP A 45 -3.57 1.76 -10.31
CA ASP A 45 -2.42 1.31 -11.09
C ASP A 45 -1.19 2.16 -10.82
N HIS A 46 -1.35 3.48 -10.74
CA HIS A 46 -0.25 4.37 -10.35
C HIS A 46 0.32 4.00 -8.97
N ARG A 47 -0.56 3.73 -7.99
CA ARG A 47 -0.14 3.27 -6.66
C ARG A 47 0.48 1.87 -6.69
N ARG A 48 0.00 0.96 -7.55
CA ARG A 48 0.57 -0.39 -7.71
C ARG A 48 1.93 -0.35 -8.40
N ALA A 49 2.12 0.48 -9.41
CA ALA A 49 3.41 0.68 -10.08
C ALA A 49 4.47 1.18 -9.09
N LEU A 50 4.11 2.14 -8.23
CA LEU A 50 4.96 2.58 -7.11
C LEU A 50 5.24 1.46 -6.09
N SER A 51 4.47 0.37 -6.08
CA SER A 51 4.61 -0.73 -5.13
C SER A 51 5.21 -1.99 -5.73
N ALA A 52 5.25 -2.14 -7.07
CA ALA A 52 5.65 -3.38 -7.73
C ALA A 52 7.17 -3.59 -7.71
N GLU A 53 7.94 -2.49 -7.75
CA GLU A 53 9.40 -2.48 -7.63
C GLU A 53 9.87 -2.33 -6.16
N HIS A 54 8.98 -1.98 -5.24
CA HIS A 54 9.34 -1.60 -3.87
C HIS A 54 8.90 -2.67 -2.85
N THR A 55 9.88 -3.31 -2.22
CA THR A 55 9.62 -4.17 -1.06
C THR A 55 9.29 -3.32 0.16
N VAL A 56 8.06 -3.42 0.66
CA VAL A 56 7.63 -2.75 1.89
C VAL A 56 7.96 -3.63 3.10
N ILE A 57 8.83 -3.14 3.99
CA ILE A 57 9.20 -3.83 5.24
C ILE A 57 8.53 -3.11 6.43
N GLY A 58 7.67 -3.82 7.15
CA GLY A 58 7.07 -3.33 8.40
C GLY A 58 7.82 -3.84 9.63
N LEU A 59 8.27 -2.94 10.51
CA LEU A 59 8.91 -3.29 11.79
C LEU A 59 7.90 -3.19 12.94
N PHE A 60 7.60 -4.30 13.62
CA PHE A 60 6.60 -4.39 14.70
C PHE A 60 7.20 -4.99 15.98
N GLY A 61 6.72 -4.56 17.16
CA GLY A 61 7.20 -5.06 18.45
C GLY A 61 7.00 -4.08 19.61
N ALA A 62 7.26 -4.52 20.85
CA ALA A 62 7.10 -3.71 22.06
C ALA A 62 8.02 -2.46 22.09
N THR A 63 7.71 -1.45 22.91
CA THR A 63 8.61 -0.30 23.14
C THR A 63 9.95 -0.79 23.67
N GLY A 64 11.07 -0.25 23.16
CA GLY A 64 12.41 -0.67 23.56
C GLY A 64 12.97 -1.90 22.83
N SER A 65 12.20 -2.55 21.96
CA SER A 65 12.67 -3.69 21.12
C SER A 65 13.69 -3.34 20.03
N GLY A 66 14.13 -2.09 19.94
CA GLY A 66 15.14 -1.67 18.97
C GLY A 66 14.63 -1.35 17.56
N LYS A 67 13.31 -1.26 17.32
CA LYS A 67 12.75 -0.91 15.99
C LYS A 67 13.35 0.35 15.38
N SER A 68 13.49 1.43 16.17
CA SER A 68 14.08 2.69 15.71
C SER A 68 15.57 2.52 15.37
N SER A 69 16.30 1.74 16.16
CA SER A 69 17.72 1.44 15.90
C SER A 69 17.90 0.62 14.62
N LEU A 70 17.06 -0.38 14.39
CA LEU A 70 17.08 -1.19 13.17
C LEU A 70 16.72 -0.35 11.94
N LEU A 71 15.72 0.53 12.05
CA LEU A 71 15.36 1.46 10.98
C LEU A 71 16.54 2.36 10.60
N ASN A 72 17.22 2.97 11.58
CA ASN A 72 18.38 3.82 11.32
C ASN A 72 19.54 3.04 10.70
N ALA A 73 19.78 1.81 11.15
CA ALA A 73 20.81 0.95 10.59
C ALA A 73 20.51 0.56 9.13
N LEU A 74 19.26 0.23 8.80
CA LEU A 74 18.83 -0.07 7.43
C LEU A 74 18.95 1.15 6.50
N VAL A 75 18.69 2.34 7.02
CA VAL A 75 18.76 3.61 6.26
C VAL A 75 20.18 4.18 6.20
N GLY A 76 21.08 3.72 7.08
CA GLY A 76 22.43 4.28 7.24
C GLY A 76 22.45 5.71 7.79
N ARG A 77 21.33 6.20 8.35
CA ARG A 77 21.17 7.55 8.92
C ARG A 77 20.22 7.53 10.11
N ASP A 78 20.41 8.45 11.05
CA ASP A 78 19.53 8.61 12.20
C ASP A 78 18.26 9.38 11.85
N ILE A 79 17.26 8.67 11.31
CA ILE A 79 15.95 9.23 10.94
C ILE A 79 14.87 9.01 12.02
N ALA A 80 15.10 8.06 12.93
CA ALA A 80 14.21 7.75 14.04
C ALA A 80 14.93 7.91 15.38
N ARG A 81 14.23 8.43 16.39
CA ARG A 81 14.81 8.58 17.74
C ARG A 81 14.93 7.22 18.41
N ALA A 82 16.16 6.73 18.55
CA ALA A 82 16.51 5.54 19.31
C ALA A 82 17.20 5.96 20.62
N ALA A 83 16.57 5.74 21.77
CA ALA A 83 17.15 6.03 23.08
C ALA A 83 16.67 4.99 24.11
N VAL A 84 17.51 4.72 25.11
CA VAL A 84 17.28 3.69 26.14
C VAL A 84 16.09 4.03 27.05
N ARG A 85 15.80 5.32 27.28
CA ARG A 85 14.66 5.78 28.09
C ARG A 85 13.47 6.14 27.20
N ARG A 86 12.63 5.12 26.99
CA ARG A 86 11.24 5.13 26.46
C ARG A 86 10.89 6.24 25.43
N PRO A 87 11.60 6.36 24.30
CA PRO A 87 11.07 7.10 23.16
C PRO A 87 10.03 6.21 22.48
N THR A 88 8.77 6.64 22.49
CA THR A 88 7.71 6.01 21.69
C THR A 88 7.59 6.78 20.39
N THR A 89 7.75 6.09 19.25
CA THR A 89 7.41 6.64 17.93
C THR A 89 5.90 6.93 17.94
N SER A 90 5.52 8.20 18.06
CA SER A 90 4.13 8.65 18.18
C SER A 90 3.41 8.79 16.82
N ALA A 91 4.17 8.84 15.73
CA ALA A 91 3.67 8.91 14.36
C ALA A 91 4.39 7.88 13.49
N PRO A 92 3.71 7.24 12.52
CA PRO A 92 4.35 6.28 11.61
C PRO A 92 5.51 6.95 10.86
N LEU A 93 6.70 6.31 10.91
CA LEU A 93 7.89 6.73 10.17
C LEU A 93 8.11 5.78 9.01
N ALA A 94 8.42 6.33 7.84
CA ALA A 94 8.75 5.57 6.64
C ALA A 94 10.02 6.15 6.01
N ALA A 95 10.84 5.27 5.46
CA ALA A 95 11.99 5.62 4.63
C ALA A 95 11.86 4.88 3.30
N VAL A 96 12.14 5.59 2.21
CA VAL A 96 12.24 5.02 0.87
C VAL A 96 13.73 4.96 0.52
N LEU A 97 14.23 3.77 0.21
CA LEU A 97 15.61 3.52 -0.17
C LEU A 97 15.65 3.24 -1.68
N GLY A 98 16.45 4.01 -2.42
CA GLY A 98 16.47 4.00 -3.89
C GLY A 98 16.08 5.36 -4.47
N ASP A 99 16.24 5.53 -5.78
CA ASP A 99 15.79 6.73 -6.48
C ASP A 99 14.26 6.84 -6.44
N ALA A 100 13.75 8.07 -6.32
CA ALA A 100 12.32 8.32 -6.29
C ALA A 100 11.69 8.03 -7.66
N GLY A 101 11.20 6.81 -7.85
CA GLY A 101 10.42 6.40 -9.02
C GLY A 101 11.25 6.34 -10.31
N SER A 102 11.65 5.12 -10.68
CA SER A 102 11.85 4.76 -12.10
C SER A 102 10.53 4.32 -12.72
#